data_AF-A0A1A3I0J3-F1
#
_entry.id   AF-A0A1A3I0J3-F1
#
_cell.length_a   1.000
_cell.length_b   1.000
_cell.length_c   1.000
_cell.angle_alpha   90.00
_cell.angle_beta   90.00
_cell.angle_gamma   90.00
#
_symmetry.space_group_name_H-M   'P 1'
#
loop_
_entity.id
_entity.type
_entity.pdbx_description
1 polymer ?
#
loop_
_entity_poly.entity_id
_entity_poly.type
_entity_poly.pdbx_seq_one_letter_code
_entity_poly.pdbx_strand_id
1 'polypeptide(L)'
;MANSEVERIAIEYVMALERAAGRRPEDVHLQGEPYDIASPPRKIEVKAFGGSARGAAIPLEDRQFQAAREDPDNYYVYVVDNVAREQNATEIRVLHGRALQDLLDRARPHITYWPTFRTGDYDRINHGID
;
A
#
# COMPACT_ATOMS: atom_id res chain seq x y z
N MET A 1 4.90 -7.27 14.78
CA MET A 1 3.97 -7.65 13.69
C MET A 1 4.75 -7.68 12.40
N ALA A 2 4.57 -8.71 11.58
CA ALA A 2 5.13 -8.77 10.25
C ALA A 2 4.44 -7.73 9.34
N ASN A 3 5.11 -7.27 8.29
CA ASN A 3 4.53 -6.27 7.37
C ASN A 3 3.19 -6.76 6.77
N SER A 4 3.10 -8.05 6.46
CA SER A 4 1.89 -8.71 5.93
C SER A 4 0.71 -8.73 6.90
N GLU A 5 0.96 -8.77 8.21
CA GLU A 5 -0.11 -8.73 9.22
C GLU A 5 -0.73 -7.34 9.32
N VAL A 6 0.12 -6.30 9.28
CA VAL A 6 -0.30 -4.89 9.28
C VAL A 6 -1.13 -4.58 8.04
N GLU A 7 -0.67 -5.01 6.88
CA GLU A 7 -1.37 -4.84 5.60
C GLU A 7 -2.76 -5.51 5.60
N ARG A 8 -2.85 -6.78 6.04
CA ARG A 8 -4.12 -7.50 6.14
C ARG A 8 -5.14 -6.77 7.04
N ILE A 9 -4.72 -6.31 8.21
CA ILE A 9 -5.58 -5.58 9.15
C ILE A 9 -6.10 -4.28 8.50
N ALA A 10 -5.24 -3.57 7.77
CA ALA A 10 -5.63 -2.34 7.08
C ALA A 10 -6.65 -2.60 5.95
N ILE A 11 -6.44 -3.65 5.14
CA ILE A 11 -7.39 -4.05 4.09
C ILE A 11 -8.76 -4.37 4.69
N GLU A 12 -8.81 -5.21 5.73
CA GLU A 12 -10.05 -5.57 6.43
C GLU A 12 -10.77 -4.34 6.99
N TYR A 13 -10.02 -3.40 7.57
CA TYR A 13 -10.55 -2.14 8.09
C TYR A 13 -11.15 -1.28 6.97
N VAL A 14 -10.46 -1.11 5.85
CA VAL A 14 -10.95 -0.34 4.70
C VAL A 14 -12.21 -0.99 4.11
N MET A 15 -12.23 -2.31 3.95
CA MET A 15 -13.43 -3.00 3.47
C MET A 15 -14.62 -2.80 4.43
N ALA A 16 -14.40 -2.81 5.75
CA ALA A 16 -15.46 -2.54 6.72
C ALA A 16 -16.02 -1.12 6.57
N LEU A 17 -15.16 -0.11 6.33
CA LEU A 17 -15.58 1.27 6.07
C LEU A 17 -16.39 1.39 4.78
N GLU A 18 -15.93 0.76 3.69
CA GLU A 18 -16.65 0.76 2.42
C GLU A 18 -18.03 0.09 2.56
N ARG A 19 -18.12 -1.04 3.28
CA ARG A 19 -19.40 -1.70 3.60
C ARG A 19 -20.33 -0.82 4.44
N ALA A 20 -19.80 -0.16 5.48
CA ALA A 20 -20.57 0.74 6.33
C ALA A 20 -21.15 1.93 5.55
N ALA A 21 -20.47 2.34 4.47
CA ALA A 21 -20.93 3.37 3.55
C ALA A 21 -21.83 2.82 2.42
N GLY A 22 -22.37 1.61 2.56
CA GLY A 22 -23.33 1.01 1.63
C GLY A 22 -22.72 0.41 0.35
N ARG A 23 -21.39 0.29 0.27
CA ARG A 23 -20.70 -0.31 -0.87
C ARG A 23 -20.46 -1.81 -0.67
N ARG A 24 -20.01 -2.48 -1.74
CA ARG A 24 -19.71 -3.92 -1.75
C ARG A 24 -18.25 -4.15 -2.17
N PRO A 25 -17.29 -3.92 -1.26
CA PRO A 25 -15.88 -4.13 -1.55
C PRO A 25 -15.53 -5.63 -1.63
N GLU A 26 -14.63 -5.94 -2.56
CA GLU A 26 -14.02 -7.25 -2.76
C GLU A 26 -12.50 -7.13 -2.60
N ASP A 27 -11.91 -8.11 -1.93
CA ASP A 27 -10.46 -8.17 -1.73
C ASP A 27 -9.79 -8.80 -2.96
N VAL A 28 -8.91 -8.03 -3.61
CA VAL A 28 -8.17 -8.42 -4.82
C VAL A 28 -6.66 -8.30 -4.68
N HIS A 29 -6.12 -8.06 -3.46
CA HIS A 29 -4.69 -7.78 -3.24
C HIS A 29 -3.74 -8.90 -3.73
N LEU A 30 -4.21 -10.16 -3.77
CA LEU A 30 -3.44 -11.31 -4.27
C LEU A 30 -3.78 -11.70 -5.71
N GLN A 31 -4.60 -10.92 -6.41
CA GLN A 31 -5.09 -11.25 -7.76
C GLN A 31 -4.26 -10.59 -8.87
N GLY A 32 -3.22 -9.83 -8.52
CA GLY A 32 -2.35 -9.13 -9.49
C GLY A 32 -2.86 -7.76 -9.94
N GLU A 33 -4.00 -7.32 -9.42
CA GLU A 33 -4.56 -5.99 -9.66
C GLU A 33 -3.64 -4.89 -9.11
N PRO A 34 -3.50 -3.73 -9.77
CA PRO A 34 -2.67 -2.61 -9.31
C PRO A 34 -3.35 -1.83 -8.17
N TYR A 35 -4.16 -2.50 -7.35
CA TYR A 35 -4.89 -2.01 -6.20
C TYR A 35 -5.34 -3.20 -5.34
N ASP A 36 -5.67 -2.97 -4.08
CA ASP A 36 -5.97 -4.05 -3.12
C ASP A 36 -7.46 -4.39 -3.03
N ILE A 37 -8.33 -3.39 -3.20
CA ILE A 37 -9.77 -3.53 -3.00
C ILE A 37 -10.54 -3.00 -4.21
N ALA A 38 -11.36 -3.87 -4.80
CA ALA A 38 -12.37 -3.47 -5.77
C ALA A 38 -13.64 -3.03 -5.03
N SER A 39 -14.03 -1.76 -5.11
CA SER A 39 -15.31 -1.26 -4.58
C SER A 39 -16.04 -0.45 -5.63
N PRO A 40 -16.58 -1.09 -6.69
CA PRO A 40 -16.99 -0.41 -7.92
C PRO A 40 -17.88 0.82 -7.68
N PRO A 41 -17.58 1.96 -8.34
CA PRO A 41 -16.56 2.10 -9.39
C PRO A 41 -15.12 2.23 -8.87
N ARG A 42 -14.89 2.28 -7.56
CA ARG A 42 -13.58 2.58 -6.95
C ARG A 42 -12.59 1.43 -7.07
N LYS A 43 -11.35 1.76 -7.43
CA LYS A 43 -10.15 0.94 -7.31
C LYS A 43 -9.33 1.52 -6.15
N ILE A 44 -9.17 0.76 -5.08
CA ILE A 44 -8.60 1.27 -3.82
C ILE A 44 -7.29 0.55 -3.52
N GLU A 45 -6.20 1.31 -3.51
CA GLU A 45 -4.90 0.89 -2.99
C GLU A 45 -4.79 1.28 -1.51
N VAL A 46 -4.34 0.36 -0.66
CA VAL A 46 -4.21 0.56 0.79
C VAL A 46 -2.74 0.72 1.16
N LYS A 47 -2.40 1.82 1.84
CA LYS A 47 -1.06 2.05 2.38
C LYS A 47 -1.11 2.05 3.89
N ALA A 48 -0.62 0.96 4.48
CA ALA A 48 -0.70 0.71 5.92
C ALA A 48 0.57 1.17 6.64
N PHE A 49 0.40 1.92 7.73
CA PHE A 49 1.48 2.36 8.60
C PHE A 49 1.21 1.89 10.03
N GLY A 50 2.21 1.22 10.64
CA GLY A 50 2.12 0.80 12.04
C GLY A 50 2.09 1.96 13.04
N GLY A 51 2.59 3.14 12.63
CA GLY A 51 2.50 4.41 13.34
C GLY A 51 1.85 5.50 12.47
N SER A 52 2.16 6.77 12.72
CA SER A 52 1.63 7.86 11.90
C SER A 52 2.34 7.94 10.54
N ALA A 53 1.60 8.04 9.44
CA ALA A 53 2.16 8.36 8.12
C ALA A 53 2.44 9.86 7.92
N ARG A 54 2.18 10.73 8.90
CA ARG A 54 2.39 12.16 8.74
C ARG A 54 3.87 12.46 8.47
N GLY A 55 4.14 13.02 7.29
CA GLY A 55 5.51 13.33 6.84
C GLY A 55 6.28 12.13 6.28
N ALA A 56 5.72 10.92 6.33
CA ALA A 56 6.30 9.76 5.69
C ALA A 56 6.02 9.79 4.17
N ALA A 57 6.92 9.15 3.41
CA ALA A 57 6.65 8.88 2.01
C ALA A 57 5.53 7.83 1.90
N ILE A 58 4.66 7.99 0.90
CA ILE A 58 3.62 7.02 0.56
C ILE A 58 4.13 6.27 -0.69
N PRO A 59 4.74 5.09 -0.53
CA PRO A 59 5.33 4.38 -1.66
C PRO A 59 4.24 3.85 -2.58
N LEU A 60 4.36 4.10 -3.88
CA LEU A 60 3.54 3.48 -4.92
C LEU A 60 4.46 2.70 -5.85
N GLU A 61 4.08 1.47 -6.16
CA GLU A 61 4.70 0.72 -7.26
C GLU A 61 4.40 1.40 -8.59
N ASP A 62 5.23 1.17 -9.62
CA ASP A 62 5.01 1.78 -10.94
C ASP A 62 3.61 1.46 -11.49
N ARG A 63 3.17 0.20 -11.41
CA ARG A 63 1.82 -0.21 -11.84
C ARG A 63 0.68 0.53 -11.12
N GLN A 64 0.85 0.84 -9.84
CA GLN A 64 -0.11 1.58 -9.02
C GLN A 64 -0.11 3.07 -9.42
N PHE A 65 1.08 3.63 -9.63
CA PHE A 65 1.26 4.99 -10.11
C PHE A 65 0.60 5.18 -11.49
N GLN A 66 0.83 4.28 -12.44
CA GLN A 66 0.23 4.34 -13.77
C GLN A 66 -1.30 4.18 -13.69
N ALA A 67 -1.81 3.19 -12.95
CA ALA A 67 -3.25 3.00 -12.79
C ALA A 67 -3.97 4.23 -12.22
N ALA A 68 -3.34 4.92 -11.25
CA ALA A 68 -3.86 6.16 -10.67
C ALA A 68 -3.86 7.36 -11.65
N ARG A 69 -2.98 7.35 -12.65
CA ARG A 69 -2.91 8.35 -13.73
C ARG A 69 -3.90 8.07 -14.85
N GLU A 70 -4.08 6.80 -15.19
CA GLU A 70 -4.94 6.35 -16.28
C GLU A 70 -6.43 6.47 -15.94
N ASP A 71 -6.81 6.26 -14.67
CA ASP A 71 -8.20 6.29 -14.20
C ASP A 71 -8.37 7.19 -12.97
N PRO A 72 -8.10 8.50 -13.09
CA PRO A 72 -7.98 9.42 -11.95
C PRO A 72 -9.31 9.63 -11.19
N ASP A 73 -10.45 9.40 -11.85
CA ASP A 73 -11.79 9.56 -11.28
C ASP A 73 -12.22 8.36 -10.42
N ASN A 74 -11.61 7.20 -10.63
CA ASN A 74 -11.98 5.97 -9.95
C ASN A 74 -10.86 5.36 -9.10
N TYR A 75 -9.62 5.86 -9.18
CA TYR A 75 -8.51 5.39 -8.36
C TYR A 75 -8.40 6.17 -7.04
N TYR A 76 -8.22 5.43 -5.95
CA TYR A 76 -8.13 5.94 -4.58
C TYR A 76 -6.92 5.33 -3.89
N VAL A 77 -6.22 6.13 -3.10
CA VAL A 77 -5.21 5.64 -2.15
C VAL A 77 -5.72 5.90 -0.74
N TYR A 78 -5.98 4.83 0.01
CA TYR A 78 -6.41 4.90 1.40
C TYR A 78 -5.17 4.69 2.28
N VAL A 79 -4.74 5.76 2.96
CA VAL A 79 -3.63 5.71 3.91
C VAL A 79 -4.20 5.41 5.30
N VAL A 80 -3.82 4.27 5.87
CA VAL A 80 -4.29 3.80 7.18
C VAL A 80 -3.15 3.93 8.19
N ASP A 81 -3.32 4.83 9.16
CA ASP A 81 -2.35 5.14 10.20
C ASP A 81 -2.60 4.31 11.48
N ASN A 82 -1.54 4.10 12.26
CA ASN A 82 -1.58 3.50 13.61
C ASN A 82 -2.17 2.08 13.67
N VAL A 83 -2.03 1.30 12.59
CA VAL A 83 -2.63 -0.05 12.46
C VAL A 83 -2.17 -1.01 13.56
N ALA A 84 -0.94 -0.84 14.07
CA ALA A 84 -0.37 -1.69 15.11
C ALA A 84 -0.68 -1.21 16.55
N ARG A 85 -1.47 -0.14 16.72
CA ARG A 85 -1.87 0.41 18.03
C ARG A 85 -3.32 0.04 18.34
N GLU A 86 -3.69 0.14 19.62
CA GLU A 86 -5.02 -0.26 20.13
C GLU A 86 -6.20 0.25 19.28
N GLN A 87 -7.31 -0.50 19.31
CA GLN A 87 -8.48 -0.45 18.39
C GLN A 87 -9.17 0.92 18.18
N ASN A 88 -8.75 1.98 18.88
CA ASN A 88 -9.33 3.33 18.80
C ASN A 88 -8.38 4.41 18.24
N ALA A 89 -7.18 4.04 17.79
CA ALA A 89 -6.20 5.01 17.26
C ALA A 89 -6.04 4.99 15.73
N THR A 90 -6.69 4.03 15.05
CA THR A 90 -6.59 3.90 13.59
C THR A 90 -7.28 5.07 12.91
N GLU A 91 -6.49 5.86 12.18
CA GLU A 91 -6.99 6.97 11.36
C GLU A 91 -6.89 6.60 9.88
N ILE A 92 -7.76 7.19 9.06
CA ILE A 92 -7.71 7.02 7.61
C ILE A 92 -7.66 8.36 6.90
N ARG A 93 -6.80 8.45 5.88
CA ARG A 93 -6.75 9.58 4.95
C ARG A 93 -7.03 9.04 3.55
N VAL A 94 -8.11 9.53 2.96
CA VAL A 94 -8.52 9.15 1.60
C VAL A 94 -7.90 10.14 0.61
N LEU A 95 -6.96 9.68 -0.20
CA LEU A 95 -6.38 10.45 -1.29
C LEU A 95 -7.10 10.09 -2.59
N HIS A 96 -7.73 11.09 -3.19
CA HIS A 96 -8.43 10.99 -4.47
C HIS A 96 -8.50 12.37 -5.12
N GLY A 97 -8.85 12.41 -6.42
CA GLY A 97 -9.01 13.64 -7.19
C GLY A 97 -7.75 14.50 -7.09
N ARG A 98 -7.93 15.80 -6.86
CA ARG A 98 -6.80 16.75 -6.83
C ARG A 98 -5.72 16.39 -5.81
N ALA A 99 -6.11 15.90 -4.63
CA ALA A 99 -5.14 15.54 -3.58
C ALA A 99 -4.20 14.39 -4.02
N LEU A 100 -4.75 13.37 -4.69
CA LEU A 100 -3.95 12.29 -5.26
C LEU A 100 -3.13 12.78 -6.45
N GLN A 101 -3.71 13.55 -7.37
CA GLN A 101 -2.98 14.08 -8.53
C GLN A 101 -1.80 14.97 -8.11
N ASP A 102 -1.96 15.83 -7.11
CA ASP A 102 -0.87 16.65 -6.57
C ASP A 102 0.24 15.82 -5.90
N LEU A 103 -0.10 14.66 -5.31
CA LEU A 103 0.90 13.72 -4.80
C LEU A 103 1.68 13.10 -5.97
N LEU A 104 0.97 12.61 -7.00
CA LEU A 104 1.57 11.97 -8.17
C LEU A 104 2.43 12.93 -8.98
N ASP A 105 2.07 14.22 -9.08
CA ASP A 105 2.83 15.25 -9.80
C ASP A 105 4.17 15.57 -9.13
N ARG A 106 4.28 15.35 -7.81
CA ARG A 106 5.52 15.58 -7.04
C ARG A 106 6.37 14.32 -6.90
N ALA A 107 5.84 13.17 -7.30
CA ALA A 107 6.54 11.90 -7.16
C ALA A 107 7.81 11.89 -8.01
N ARG A 108 8.87 11.29 -7.48
CA ARG A 108 10.10 10.99 -8.21
C ARG A 108 10.33 9.48 -8.18
N PRO A 109 10.70 8.85 -9.31
CA PRO A 109 11.03 7.44 -9.31
C PRO A 109 12.12 7.11 -8.28
N HIS A 110 11.90 6.05 -7.51
CA HIS A 110 12.90 5.47 -6.63
C HIS A 110 13.16 4.04 -7.10
N ILE A 111 14.39 3.77 -7.57
CA ILE A 111 14.76 2.46 -8.10
C ILE A 111 15.49 1.68 -7.01
N THR A 112 14.91 0.55 -6.60
CA THR A 112 15.51 -0.36 -5.62
C THR A 112 15.84 -1.69 -6.30
N TYR A 113 17.07 -2.16 -6.12
CA TYR A 113 17.49 -3.50 -6.57
C TYR A 113 17.47 -4.47 -5.38
N TRP A 114 16.81 -5.61 -5.54
CA TRP A 114 16.76 -6.68 -4.55
C TRP A 114 17.50 -7.91 -5.09
N PRO A 115 18.85 -7.94 -5.04
CA PRO A 115 19.57 -9.12 -5.49
C PRO A 115 19.32 -10.29 -4.53
N THR A 116 18.94 -11.43 -5.07
CA THR A 116 18.92 -12.68 -4.30
C THR A 116 20.30 -13.28 -4.31
N PHE A 117 20.95 -13.31 -3.16
CA PHE A 117 22.15 -14.11 -2.98
C PHE A 117 21.76 -15.59 -2.83
N ARG A 118 22.27 -16.46 -3.69
CA ARG A 118 21.80 -17.87 -3.73
C ARG A 118 22.44 -18.65 -2.59
N THR A 119 21.73 -19.64 -2.06
CA THR A 119 22.25 -20.52 -0.99
C THR A 119 23.63 -21.10 -1.31
N GLY A 120 23.82 -21.66 -2.51
CA GLY A 120 25.12 -22.20 -2.93
C GLY A 120 26.22 -21.15 -3.15
N ASP A 121 25.89 -19.86 -3.19
CA ASP A 121 26.88 -18.78 -3.18
C ASP A 121 27.36 -18.49 -1.75
N TYR A 122 26.46 -18.58 -0.75
CA TYR A 122 26.83 -18.51 0.67
C TYR A 122 27.82 -19.62 1.04
N ASP A 123 27.56 -20.86 0.60
CA ASP A 123 28.40 -22.02 0.92
C ASP A 123 29.83 -21.92 0.35
N ARG A 124 30.04 -21.08 -0.67
CA ARG A 124 31.33 -20.89 -1.36
C ARG A 124 32.17 -19.74 -0.80
N ILE A 125 31.61 -18.91 0.07
CA ILE A 125 32.35 -17.83 0.71
C ILE A 125 32.86 -18.32 2.06
N ASN A 126 34.17 -18.49 2.19
CA ASN A 126 34.80 -18.64 3.50
C ASN A 126 34.65 -17.32 4.26
N HIS A 127 34.41 -17.38 5.58
CA HIS A 127 34.25 -16.23 6.47
C HIS A 127 35.49 -15.33 6.40
N GLY A 128 35.54 -14.41 5.43
CA GLY A 128 36.67 -13.51 5.15
C GLY A 128 36.84 -12.43 6.21
N ILE A 129 36.91 -12.85 7.47
CA ILE A 129 37.30 -12.07 8.63
C ILE A 129 38.63 -12.69 9.08
N ASP A 130 39.71 -12.21 8.47
CA ASP A 130 41.06 -12.30 9.02
C ASP A 130 41.34 -11.02 9.84
#